data_AF-A0A4R1HE93-F1
#
_entry.id   AF-A0A4R1HE93-F1
#
_cell.length_a   1.000
_cell.length_b   1.000
_cell.length_c   1.000
_cell.angle_alpha   90.00
_cell.angle_beta   90.00
_cell.angle_gamma   90.00
#
_symmetry.space_group_name_H-M   'P 1'
#
loop_
_entity.id
_entity.type
_entity.pdbx_description
1 polymer ?
#
loop_
_entity_poly.entity_id
_entity_poly.type
_entity_poly.pdbx_seq_one_letter_code
_entity_poly.pdbx_strand_id
1 'polypeptide(L)'
;MLASTVGLTEPIEKAAPPCNDKLIEKYQKGVEDNNAQSIYMMARYYSTGKCLAGDGKKAIQLYFQAAEQSYPPAFYNVGMILAANQEFEQAAKMFFAGAALGHRGSELQLGILYSLVPPPIGNDLQAYAWLSLTAGRSEPVAEEAKSILKRVKSRLSGSELERAQELAKKINADFGSLPPFKHEEANKPIQQMPKNGAADG
;
A
#
# COMPACT_ATOMS: atom_id res chain seq x y z
N MET A 1 1.68 5.29 26.87
CA MET A 1 2.86 5.31 25.97
C MET A 1 2.64 4.29 24.85
N LEU A 2 1.92 4.67 23.78
CA LEU A 2 1.61 3.78 22.64
C LEU A 2 2.10 4.39 21.31
N ALA A 3 3.17 5.17 21.34
CA ALA A 3 3.66 5.92 20.18
C ALA A 3 4.98 5.36 19.61
N SER A 4 5.28 4.07 19.78
CA SER A 4 6.63 3.57 19.45
C SER A 4 6.74 2.18 18.82
N THR A 5 5.64 1.54 18.39
CA THR A 5 5.74 0.19 17.79
C THR A 5 4.83 -0.04 16.57
N VAL A 6 4.50 1.00 15.81
CA VAL A 6 4.27 0.79 14.37
C VAL A 6 5.61 1.03 13.72
N GLY A 7 6.43 -0.03 13.67
CA GLY A 7 7.72 -0.01 13.01
C GLY A 7 7.50 0.36 11.55
N LEU A 8 7.71 1.63 11.22
CA LEU A 8 7.94 2.12 9.87
C LEU A 8 9.34 1.60 9.45
N THR A 9 9.51 0.29 9.36
CA THR A 9 10.70 -0.26 8.71
C THR A 9 10.64 0.13 7.24
N GLU A 10 11.75 0.65 6.75
CA GLU A 10 11.92 1.12 5.38
C GLU A 10 11.29 0.16 4.34
N PRO A 11 10.69 0.69 3.27
CA PRO A 11 9.62 0.01 2.56
C PRO A 11 10.10 -1.13 1.66
N ILE A 12 9.15 -2.02 1.40
CA ILE A 12 9.08 -2.97 0.27
C ILE A 12 9.36 -2.28 -1.09
N GLU A 13 9.31 -0.94 -1.15
CA GLU A 13 9.71 -0.10 -2.28
C GLU A 13 11.23 0.16 -2.30
N LYS A 14 11.86 -0.13 -3.44
CA LYS A 14 13.29 0.13 -3.70
C LYS A 14 13.69 1.55 -3.25
N ALA A 15 14.86 1.65 -2.62
CA ALA A 15 15.45 2.92 -2.18
C ALA A 15 15.39 3.97 -3.31
N ALA A 16 15.04 5.20 -2.97
CA ALA A 16 14.98 6.29 -3.94
C ALA A 16 16.33 6.38 -4.70
N PRO A 17 16.29 6.53 -6.04
CA PRO A 17 17.48 6.51 -6.88
C PRO A 17 18.51 7.54 -6.37
N PRO A 18 19.81 7.26 -6.55
CA PRO A 18 20.88 8.11 -6.08
C PRO A 18 20.71 9.53 -6.62
N CYS A 19 21.03 10.47 -5.74
CA CYS A 19 20.79 11.88 -5.95
C CYS A 19 21.73 12.48 -6.99
N ASN A 20 21.19 13.27 -7.92
CA ASN A 20 21.96 14.31 -8.60
C ASN A 20 21.02 15.44 -9.04
N ASP A 21 21.58 16.64 -9.25
CA ASP A 21 20.81 17.84 -9.57
C ASP A 21 19.97 17.67 -10.84
N LYS A 22 20.49 16.98 -11.86
CA LYS A 22 19.76 16.70 -13.11
C LYS A 22 18.50 15.86 -12.86
N LEU A 23 18.54 14.94 -11.90
CA LEU A 23 17.42 14.09 -11.57
C LEU A 23 16.33 14.88 -10.82
N ILE A 24 16.74 15.76 -9.91
CA ILE A 24 15.82 16.69 -9.23
C ILE A 24 15.18 17.66 -10.22
N GLU A 25 15.97 18.25 -11.13
CA GLU A 25 15.47 19.13 -12.18
C GLU A 25 14.46 18.40 -13.08
N LYS A 26 14.74 17.15 -13.46
CA LYS A 26 13.82 16.32 -14.23
C LYS A 26 12.50 16.10 -13.49
N TYR A 27 12.54 15.75 -12.20
CA TYR A 27 11.32 15.55 -11.43
C TYR A 27 10.57 16.85 -11.16
N GLN A 28 11.28 17.97 -10.97
CA GLN A 28 10.69 19.30 -10.84
C GLN A 28 9.89 19.67 -12.09
N LYS A 29 10.49 19.48 -13.28
CA LYS A 29 9.78 19.64 -14.55
C LYS A 29 8.59 18.69 -14.65
N GLY A 30 8.76 17.44 -14.24
CA GLY A 30 7.65 16.48 -14.20
C GLY A 30 6.52 16.91 -13.25
N VAL A 31 6.80 17.57 -12.13
CA VAL A 31 5.77 18.15 -11.25
C VAL A 31 5.02 19.27 -11.95
N GLU A 32 5.72 20.13 -12.69
CA GLU A 32 5.11 21.20 -13.51
C GLU A 32 4.22 20.64 -14.61
N ASP A 33 4.62 19.52 -15.22
CA ASP A 33 3.83 18.78 -16.21
C ASP A 33 2.73 17.89 -15.58
N ASN A 34 2.52 17.99 -14.26
CA ASN A 34 1.60 17.17 -13.47
C ASN A 34 1.78 15.65 -13.67
N ASN A 35 3.03 15.19 -13.77
CA ASN A 35 3.37 13.78 -13.92
C ASN A 35 3.36 13.06 -12.55
N ALA A 36 2.42 12.12 -12.36
CA ALA A 36 2.22 11.42 -11.10
C ALA A 36 3.48 10.74 -10.52
N GLN A 37 4.29 10.10 -11.38
CA GLN A 37 5.56 9.50 -10.95
C GLN A 37 6.52 10.57 -10.41
N SER A 38 6.69 11.67 -11.12
CA SER A 38 7.59 12.75 -10.71
C SER A 38 7.13 13.43 -9.43
N ILE A 39 5.82 13.65 -9.28
CA ILE A 39 5.19 14.16 -8.06
C ILE A 39 5.49 13.24 -6.88
N TYR A 40 5.26 11.93 -7.04
CA TYR A 40 5.58 10.95 -6.01
C TYR A 40 7.09 10.93 -5.67
N MET A 41 7.97 11.01 -6.67
CA MET A 41 9.42 11.02 -6.42
C MET A 41 9.86 12.28 -5.68
N MET A 42 9.30 13.45 -5.99
CA MET A 42 9.54 14.68 -5.23
C MET A 42 9.01 14.56 -3.80
N ALA A 43 7.84 13.94 -3.60
CA ALA A 43 7.31 13.65 -2.26
C ALA A 43 8.32 12.83 -1.43
N ARG A 44 8.92 11.80 -2.01
CA ARG A 44 9.94 10.97 -1.34
C ARG A 44 11.19 11.77 -0.98
N TYR A 45 11.68 12.62 -1.86
CA TYR A 45 12.87 13.44 -1.56
C TYR A 45 12.59 14.44 -0.43
N TYR A 46 11.44 15.11 -0.45
CA TYR A 46 11.02 15.97 0.67
C TYR A 46 10.81 15.19 1.97
N SER A 47 10.24 13.98 1.90
CA SER A 47 9.97 13.16 3.09
C SER A 47 11.24 12.64 3.75
N THR A 48 12.26 12.29 2.96
CA THR A 48 13.51 11.70 3.46
C THR A 48 14.57 12.76 3.77
N GLY A 49 14.42 13.98 3.24
CA GLY A 49 15.49 14.99 3.28
C GLY A 49 16.73 14.58 2.45
N LYS A 50 16.62 13.52 1.64
CA LYS A 50 17.67 13.13 0.70
C LYS A 50 17.57 14.08 -0.50
N CYS A 51 18.68 14.69 -0.91
CA CYS A 51 18.78 15.68 -1.99
C CYS A 51 18.22 17.07 -1.73
N LEU A 52 17.07 17.14 -1.05
CA LEU A 52 16.37 18.38 -0.75
C LEU A 52 16.36 18.60 0.75
N ALA A 53 16.30 19.86 1.17
CA ALA A 53 15.91 20.16 2.54
C ALA A 53 14.56 19.49 2.82
N GLY A 54 14.52 18.65 3.86
CA GLY A 54 13.33 17.87 4.18
C GLY A 54 12.15 18.77 4.53
N ASP A 55 10.98 18.44 3.99
CA ASP A 55 9.72 19.13 4.27
C ASP A 55 8.58 18.09 4.29
N GLY A 56 8.27 17.59 5.48
CA GLY A 56 7.23 16.58 5.66
C GLY A 56 5.84 17.05 5.23
N LYS A 57 5.52 18.36 5.40
CA LYS A 57 4.21 18.89 4.99
C LYS A 57 4.07 18.89 3.48
N LYS A 58 5.12 19.35 2.78
CA LYS A 58 5.16 19.33 1.32
C LYS A 58 5.16 17.90 0.77
N ALA A 59 5.87 16.98 1.42
CA ALA A 59 5.85 15.57 1.05
C ALA A 59 4.44 14.97 1.12
N ILE A 60 3.72 15.21 2.22
CA ILE A 60 2.33 14.73 2.40
C ILE A 60 1.45 15.27 1.27
N GLN A 61 1.50 16.57 0.99
CA GLN A 61 0.70 17.19 -0.10
C GLN A 61 0.98 16.53 -1.46
N LEU A 62 2.25 16.30 -1.79
CA LEU A 62 2.63 15.66 -3.05
C LEU A 62 2.21 14.18 -3.10
N TYR A 63 2.25 13.43 -1.99
CA TYR A 63 1.72 12.07 -1.97
C TYR A 63 0.21 12.06 -2.25
N PHE A 64 -0.57 12.96 -1.65
CA PHE A 64 -1.99 13.08 -1.97
C PHE A 64 -2.21 13.44 -3.45
N GLN A 65 -1.48 14.41 -3.98
CA GLN A 65 -1.58 14.79 -5.40
C GLN A 65 -1.25 13.64 -6.36
N ALA A 66 -0.25 12.80 -6.04
CA ALA A 66 0.06 11.62 -6.84
C ALA A 66 -1.02 10.53 -6.70
N ALA A 67 -1.63 10.37 -5.52
CA ALA A 67 -2.73 9.44 -5.28
C ALA A 67 -4.02 9.86 -6.03
N GLU A 68 -4.30 11.16 -6.14
CA GLU A 68 -5.41 11.69 -6.96
C GLU A 68 -5.27 11.32 -8.44
N GLN A 69 -4.04 11.10 -8.91
CA GLN A 69 -3.73 10.60 -10.25
C GLN A 69 -3.65 9.07 -10.31
N SER A 70 -4.13 8.39 -9.27
CA SER A 70 -4.13 6.94 -9.12
C SER A 70 -2.74 6.28 -9.20
N TYR A 71 -1.71 6.97 -8.73
CA TYR A 71 -0.36 6.39 -8.67
C TYR A 71 -0.27 5.39 -7.50
N PRO A 72 -0.11 4.07 -7.75
CA PRO A 72 -0.30 3.07 -6.69
C PRO A 72 0.66 3.16 -5.50
N PRO A 73 1.96 3.46 -5.68
CA PRO A 73 2.88 3.80 -4.58
C PRO A 73 2.42 4.98 -3.72
N ALA A 74 1.71 5.95 -4.30
CA ALA A 74 1.21 7.09 -3.54
C ALA A 74 0.05 6.69 -2.63
N PHE A 75 -0.87 5.84 -3.09
CA PHE A 75 -1.92 5.27 -2.24
C PHE A 75 -1.34 4.54 -1.01
N TYR A 76 -0.25 3.78 -1.19
CA TYR A 76 0.46 3.18 -0.06
C TYR A 76 0.93 4.23 0.95
N ASN A 77 1.64 5.26 0.49
CA ASN A 77 2.20 6.29 1.38
C ASN A 77 1.10 7.11 2.07
N VAL A 78 0.02 7.45 1.37
CA VAL A 78 -1.16 8.09 1.97
C VAL A 78 -1.80 7.19 3.02
N GLY A 79 -1.96 5.89 2.73
CA GLY A 79 -2.46 4.91 3.71
C GLY A 79 -1.59 4.83 4.97
N MET A 80 -0.27 4.89 4.83
CA MET A 80 0.66 4.93 5.97
C MET A 80 0.49 6.19 6.82
N ILE A 81 0.34 7.36 6.18
CA ILE A 81 0.10 8.64 6.85
C ILE A 81 -1.21 8.58 7.65
N LEU A 82 -2.29 8.11 7.03
CA LEU A 82 -3.60 7.98 7.67
C LEU A 82 -3.56 6.99 8.84
N ALA A 83 -2.90 5.83 8.67
CA ALA A 83 -2.74 4.86 9.74
C ALA A 83 -1.96 5.42 10.94
N ALA A 84 -0.92 6.22 10.69
CA ALA A 84 -0.17 6.90 11.75
C ALA A 84 -1.03 7.91 12.52
N ASN A 85 -2.00 8.54 11.85
CA ASN A 85 -3.00 9.42 12.46
C ASN A 85 -4.19 8.67 13.08
N GLN A 86 -4.18 7.33 13.08
CA GLN A 86 -5.29 6.47 13.53
C GLN A 86 -6.58 6.61 12.70
N GLU A 87 -6.46 7.12 11.47
CA GLU A 87 -7.54 7.21 10.48
C GLU A 87 -7.66 5.87 9.72
N PHE A 88 -7.90 4.79 10.47
CA PHE A 88 -7.73 3.41 9.97
C PHE A 88 -8.71 3.04 8.85
N GLU A 89 -9.94 3.57 8.87
CA GLU A 89 -10.90 3.32 7.79
C GLU A 89 -10.44 3.94 6.47
N GLN A 90 -9.94 5.18 6.52
CA GLN A 90 -9.39 5.87 5.35
C GLN A 90 -8.09 5.18 4.90
N ALA A 91 -7.25 4.75 5.83
CA ALA A 91 -6.04 3.98 5.53
C ALA A 91 -6.36 2.68 4.78
N ALA A 92 -7.37 1.92 5.23
CA ALA A 92 -7.82 0.69 4.57
C ALA A 92 -8.26 0.97 3.13
N LYS A 93 -9.03 2.06 2.91
CA LYS A 93 -9.47 2.48 1.57
C LYS A 93 -8.28 2.80 0.66
N MET A 94 -7.26 3.48 1.16
CA MET A 94 -6.05 3.80 0.39
C MET A 94 -5.22 2.56 0.08
N PHE A 95 -5.00 1.68 1.05
CA PHE A 95 -4.31 0.41 0.78
C PHE A 95 -5.07 -0.45 -0.23
N PHE A 96 -6.39 -0.54 -0.12
CA PHE A 96 -7.21 -1.23 -1.12
C PHE A 96 -7.03 -0.63 -2.53
N ALA A 97 -7.08 0.70 -2.66
CA ALA A 97 -6.90 1.36 -3.96
C ALA A 97 -5.52 1.06 -4.59
N GLY A 98 -4.45 1.05 -3.79
CA GLY A 98 -3.13 0.65 -4.28
C GLY A 98 -3.06 -0.84 -4.66
N ALA A 99 -3.66 -1.72 -3.85
CA ALA A 99 -3.70 -3.17 -4.11
C ALA A 99 -4.47 -3.49 -5.41
N ALA A 100 -5.60 -2.82 -5.64
CA ALA A 100 -6.41 -2.94 -6.85
C ALA A 100 -5.66 -2.52 -8.13
N LEU A 101 -4.55 -1.80 -8.00
CA LEU A 101 -3.68 -1.39 -9.09
C LEU A 101 -2.34 -2.18 -9.10
N GLY A 102 -2.30 -3.32 -8.40
CA GLY A 102 -1.14 -4.23 -8.39
C GLY A 102 0.00 -3.79 -7.49
N HIS A 103 -0.22 -2.86 -6.55
CA HIS A 103 0.81 -2.46 -5.60
C HIS A 103 0.94 -3.46 -4.44
N ARG A 104 2.01 -4.26 -4.49
CA ARG A 104 2.27 -5.34 -3.52
C ARG A 104 2.44 -4.86 -2.08
N GLY A 105 3.04 -3.68 -1.89
CA GLY A 105 3.15 -3.08 -0.56
C GLY A 105 1.78 -2.76 0.03
N SER A 106 0.81 -2.36 -0.79
CA SER A 106 -0.54 -2.05 -0.32
C SER A 106 -1.34 -3.32 -0.02
N GLU A 107 -1.17 -4.40 -0.79
CA GLU A 107 -1.75 -5.72 -0.48
C GLU A 107 -1.34 -6.17 0.94
N LEU A 108 -0.04 -6.10 1.25
CA LEU A 108 0.48 -6.45 2.56
C LEU A 108 -0.11 -5.54 3.65
N GLN A 109 -0.02 -4.22 3.49
CA GLN A 109 -0.44 -3.30 4.55
C GLN A 109 -1.93 -3.35 4.83
N LEU A 110 -2.76 -3.67 3.82
CA LEU A 110 -4.18 -3.91 4.05
C LEU A 110 -4.39 -5.13 4.95
N GLY A 111 -3.71 -6.24 4.68
CA GLY A 111 -3.77 -7.44 5.52
C GLY A 111 -3.21 -7.23 6.93
N ILE A 112 -2.13 -6.47 7.07
CA ILE A 112 -1.54 -6.09 8.36
C ILE A 112 -2.49 -5.21 9.15
N LEU A 113 -3.09 -4.19 8.52
CA LEU A 113 -4.05 -3.29 9.16
C LEU A 113 -5.22 -4.09 9.74
N TYR A 114 -5.83 -4.96 8.93
CA TYR A 114 -6.92 -5.84 9.38
C TYR A 114 -6.53 -6.74 10.56
N SER A 115 -5.26 -7.15 10.67
CA SER A 115 -4.78 -8.02 11.75
C SER A 115 -4.46 -7.26 13.05
N LEU A 116 -4.19 -5.97 13.00
CA LEU A 116 -3.58 -5.23 14.13
C LEU A 116 -4.55 -4.30 14.83
N VAL A 117 -5.52 -3.73 14.11
CA VAL A 117 -6.46 -2.77 14.70
C VAL A 117 -7.67 -3.49 15.28
N PRO A 118 -8.37 -2.94 16.28
CA PRO A 118 -9.61 -3.53 16.79
C PRO A 118 -10.77 -3.48 15.79
N PRO A 119 -11.80 -4.33 15.95
CA PRO A 119 -13.08 -4.14 15.27
C PRO A 119 -13.67 -2.74 15.52
N PRO A 120 -14.45 -2.17 14.59
CA PRO A 120 -14.98 -2.84 13.39
C PRO A 120 -14.03 -2.86 12.19
N ILE A 121 -12.90 -2.14 12.24
CA ILE A 121 -11.93 -2.14 11.13
C ILE A 121 -11.14 -3.44 11.12
N GLY A 122 -10.67 -3.89 12.29
CA GLY A 122 -9.95 -5.15 12.45
C GLY A 122 -10.82 -6.36 12.15
N ASN A 123 -10.29 -7.29 11.34
CA ASN A 123 -11.01 -8.48 10.92
C ASN A 123 -10.03 -9.58 10.51
N ASP A 124 -9.94 -10.66 11.30
CA ASP A 124 -8.98 -11.74 11.05
C ASP A 124 -9.29 -12.57 9.79
N LEU A 125 -10.55 -12.60 9.32
CA LEU A 125 -10.89 -13.24 8.04
C LEU A 125 -10.33 -12.42 6.87
N GLN A 126 -10.52 -11.10 6.89
CA GLN A 126 -9.95 -10.18 5.89
C GLN A 126 -8.42 -10.19 5.94
N ALA A 127 -7.83 -10.14 7.15
CA ALA A 127 -6.39 -10.23 7.32
C ALA A 127 -5.83 -11.51 6.71
N TYR A 128 -6.45 -12.67 7.00
CA TYR A 128 -6.04 -13.95 6.44
C TYR A 128 -6.13 -13.95 4.91
N ALA A 129 -7.21 -13.41 4.35
CA ALA A 129 -7.44 -13.43 2.91
C ALA A 129 -6.43 -12.54 2.14
N TRP A 130 -6.21 -11.31 2.57
CA TRP A 130 -5.23 -10.39 1.96
C TRP A 130 -3.78 -10.86 2.16
N LEU A 131 -3.45 -11.38 3.34
CA LEU A 131 -2.11 -11.94 3.59
C LEU A 131 -1.89 -13.24 2.81
N SER A 132 -2.92 -14.04 2.55
CA SER A 132 -2.82 -15.24 1.70
C SER A 132 -2.54 -14.87 0.25
N LEU A 133 -3.22 -13.85 -0.29
CA LEU A 133 -2.90 -13.29 -1.61
C LEU A 133 -1.44 -12.87 -1.69
N THR A 134 -0.99 -12.07 -0.71
CA THR A 134 0.39 -11.55 -0.65
C THR A 134 1.41 -12.68 -0.48
N ALA A 135 1.13 -13.68 0.35
CA ALA A 135 2.02 -14.82 0.58
C ALA A 135 2.17 -15.73 -0.65
N GLY A 136 1.20 -15.71 -1.58
CA GLY A 136 1.25 -16.40 -2.86
C GLY A 136 2.05 -15.66 -3.95
N ARG A 137 2.51 -14.44 -3.67
CA ARG A 137 3.38 -13.65 -4.57
C ARG A 137 4.80 -14.24 -4.60
N SER A 138 5.56 -13.92 -5.66
CA SER A 138 6.97 -14.33 -5.80
C SER A 138 7.96 -13.22 -5.37
N GLU A 139 7.43 -12.07 -4.96
CA GLU A 139 8.15 -10.88 -4.54
C GLU A 139 8.57 -10.95 -3.05
N PRO A 140 9.60 -10.20 -2.59
CA PRO A 140 10.10 -10.27 -1.21
C PRO A 140 9.07 -10.05 -0.11
N VAL A 141 8.02 -9.29 -0.41
CA VAL A 141 6.89 -9.03 0.50
C VAL A 141 6.17 -10.31 0.97
N ALA A 142 6.27 -11.39 0.19
CA ALA A 142 5.60 -12.66 0.47
C ALA A 142 6.10 -13.31 1.77
N GLU A 143 7.38 -13.17 2.11
CA GLU A 143 7.95 -13.75 3.34
C GLU A 143 7.41 -13.07 4.60
N GLU A 144 7.26 -11.76 4.55
CA GLU A 144 6.63 -11.00 5.63
C GLU A 144 5.15 -11.41 5.79
N ALA A 145 4.42 -11.51 4.67
CA ALA A 145 3.04 -11.96 4.69
C ALA A 145 2.88 -13.36 5.29
N LYS A 146 3.75 -14.32 4.94
CA LYS A 146 3.74 -15.70 5.50
C LYS A 146 3.92 -15.69 7.02
N SER A 147 4.83 -14.86 7.54
CA SER A 147 5.09 -14.75 8.99
C SER A 147 3.86 -14.26 9.76
N ILE A 148 3.16 -13.27 9.21
CA ILE A 148 1.98 -12.67 9.84
C ILE A 148 0.77 -13.58 9.67
N LEU A 149 0.61 -14.19 8.49
CA LEU A 149 -0.45 -15.15 8.18
C LEU A 149 -0.47 -16.33 9.16
N LYS A 150 0.71 -16.81 9.59
CA LYS A 150 0.80 -17.86 10.63
C LYS A 150 0.16 -17.42 11.95
N ARG A 151 0.36 -16.17 12.37
CA ARG A 151 -0.20 -15.61 13.61
C ARG A 151 -1.70 -15.38 13.48
N VAL A 152 -2.16 -14.85 12.35
CA VAL A 152 -3.60 -14.69 12.05
C VAL A 152 -4.28 -16.04 12.09
N LYS A 153 -3.71 -17.06 11.42
CA LYS A 153 -4.25 -18.43 11.41
C LYS A 153 -4.43 -19.02 12.81
N SER A 154 -3.53 -18.73 13.75
CA SER A 154 -3.66 -19.23 15.13
C SER A 154 -4.77 -18.57 15.96
N ARG A 155 -5.31 -17.43 15.51
CA ARG A 155 -6.44 -16.75 16.17
C ARG A 155 -7.80 -17.21 15.65
N LEU A 156 -7.85 -17.89 14.51
CA LEU A 156 -9.07 -18.37 13.87
C LEU A 156 -9.46 -19.75 14.40
N SER A 157 -10.73 -19.94 14.76
CA SER A 157 -11.32 -21.27 14.93
C SER A 157 -11.41 -22.03 13.60
N GLY A 158 -11.75 -23.32 13.64
CA GLY A 158 -11.90 -24.13 12.42
C GLY A 158 -12.93 -23.54 11.43
N SER A 159 -14.11 -23.14 11.92
CA SER A 159 -15.17 -22.55 11.08
C SER A 159 -14.83 -21.14 10.61
N GLU A 160 -14.05 -20.37 11.36
CA GLU A 160 -13.53 -19.08 10.91
C GLU A 160 -12.44 -19.24 9.85
N LEU A 161 -11.56 -20.23 10.00
CA LEU A 161 -10.52 -20.54 9.02
C LEU A 161 -11.13 -20.97 7.68
N GLU A 162 -12.17 -21.80 7.69
CA GLU A 162 -12.90 -22.17 6.47
C GLU A 162 -13.48 -20.94 5.77
N ARG A 163 -14.14 -20.05 6.51
CA ARG A 163 -14.66 -18.78 5.97
C ARG A 163 -13.55 -17.87 5.44
N ALA A 164 -12.44 -17.78 6.14
CA ALA A 164 -11.28 -17.00 5.73
C ALA A 164 -10.63 -17.55 4.44
N GLN A 165 -10.59 -18.88 4.28
CA GLN A 165 -10.10 -19.54 3.07
C GLN A 165 -11.02 -19.31 1.88
N GLU A 166 -12.34 -19.35 2.07
CA GLU A 166 -13.29 -19.00 1.01
C GLU A 166 -13.17 -17.53 0.60
N LEU A 167 -12.98 -16.62 1.55
CA LEU A 167 -12.69 -15.23 1.25
C LEU A 167 -11.36 -15.07 0.49
N ALA A 168 -10.31 -15.80 0.90
CA ALA A 168 -9.01 -15.79 0.22
C ALA A 168 -9.13 -16.24 -1.24
N LYS A 169 -9.96 -17.26 -1.54
CA LYS A 169 -10.23 -17.70 -2.92
C LYS A 169 -10.88 -16.59 -3.75
N LYS A 170 -11.87 -15.88 -3.18
CA LYS A 170 -12.54 -14.75 -3.86
C LYS A 170 -11.55 -13.61 -4.16
N ILE A 171 -10.79 -13.19 -3.16
CA ILE A 171 -9.76 -12.16 -3.33
C ILE A 171 -8.71 -12.60 -4.36
N ASN A 172 -8.29 -13.87 -4.34
CA ASN A 172 -7.34 -14.36 -5.34
C ASN A 172 -7.95 -14.40 -6.76
N ALA A 173 -9.24 -14.67 -6.91
CA ALA A 173 -9.90 -14.60 -8.21
C ALA A 173 -9.94 -13.15 -8.76
N ASP A 174 -10.19 -12.17 -7.89
CA ASP A 174 -10.31 -10.76 -8.27
C ASP A 174 -8.94 -10.07 -8.49
N PHE A 175 -7.94 -10.40 -7.66
CA PHE A 175 -6.65 -9.68 -7.61
C PHE A 175 -5.41 -10.55 -7.90
N GLY A 176 -5.56 -11.87 -7.92
CA GLY A 176 -4.41 -12.80 -8.02
C GLY A 176 -3.68 -12.71 -9.35
N SER A 177 -4.40 -12.42 -10.44
CA SER A 177 -3.85 -12.26 -11.79
C SER A 177 -3.29 -10.86 -12.08
N LEU A 178 -3.47 -9.89 -11.17
CA LEU A 178 -2.95 -8.54 -11.37
C LEU A 178 -1.42 -8.55 -11.42
N PRO A 179 -0.79 -8.04 -12.50
CA PRO A 179 0.65 -7.91 -12.57
C PRO A 179 1.14 -6.92 -11.50
N PRO A 180 2.40 -7.05 -11.04
CA PRO A 180 2.97 -6.05 -10.14
C PRO A 180 3.06 -4.71 -10.86
N PHE A 181 2.67 -3.64 -10.17
CA PHE A 181 2.79 -2.28 -10.70
C PHE A 181 4.22 -1.96 -11.14
N LYS A 182 4.36 -1.32 -12.30
CA LYS A 182 5.63 -0.80 -12.81
C LYS A 182 5.55 0.71 -13.01
N HIS A 183 6.59 1.43 -12.61
CA HIS A 183 6.62 2.89 -12.67
C HIS A 183 6.41 3.43 -14.10
N GLU A 184 6.87 2.70 -15.12
CA GLU A 184 6.74 3.06 -16.53
C GLU A 184 5.27 3.02 -17.04
N GLU A 185 4.35 2.41 -16.28
CA GLU A 185 2.94 2.28 -16.65
C GLU A 185 2.07 3.42 -16.12
N ALA A 186 2.62 4.29 -15.27
CA ALA A 186 1.91 5.36 -14.57
C ALA A 186 1.26 6.44 -15.46
N ASN A 187 1.71 6.57 -16.70
CA ASN A 187 1.18 7.55 -17.65
C ASN A 187 0.22 6.94 -18.68
N LYS A 188 -0.10 5.64 -18.55
CA LYS A 188 -1.08 4.97 -19.42
C LYS A 188 -2.48 5.15 -18.83
N PRO A 189 -3.53 5.24 -19.67
CA PRO A 189 -4.91 5.26 -19.18
C PRO A 189 -5.18 4.05 -18.28
N ILE A 190 -5.69 4.30 -17.08
CA ILE A 190 -5.97 3.27 -16.07
C ILE A 190 -7.01 2.30 -16.64
N GLN A 191 -6.69 1.00 -16.70
CA GLN A 191 -7.69 -0.03 -16.98
C GLN A 191 -8.65 -0.09 -15.78
N GLN A 192 -9.96 -0.14 -16.05
CA GLN A 192 -11.02 -0.01 -15.05
C GLN A 192 -10.79 -0.88 -13.81
N MET A 193 -10.95 -0.30 -12.62
CA MET A 193 -10.85 -1.02 -11.35
C MET A 193 -11.85 -2.19 -11.31
N PRO A 194 -11.46 -3.38 -10.83
CA PRO A 194 -12.41 -4.44 -10.55
C PRO A 194 -13.43 -3.94 -9.51
N LYS A 195 -14.73 -4.10 -9.81
CA LYS A 195 -15.84 -3.44 -9.09
C LYS A 195 -16.14 -3.97 -7.68
N ASN A 196 -15.40 -4.94 -7.16
CA ASN A 196 -15.77 -5.65 -5.94
C ASN A 196 -14.78 -5.37 -4.81
N GLY A 197 -15.16 -4.45 -3.92
CA GLY A 197 -14.46 -4.18 -2.66
C GLY A 197 -15.35 -3.60 -1.56
N ALA A 198 -16.65 -3.41 -1.83
CA ALA A 198 -17.60 -3.03 -0.80
C ALA A 198 -18.01 -4.28 -0.01
N ALA A 199 -17.86 -4.18 1.31
CA ALA A 199 -18.32 -5.15 2.27
C ALA A 199 -19.84 -5.33 2.16
N ASP A 200 -20.27 -6.43 1.55
CA ASP A 200 -21.61 -6.97 1.74
C ASP A 200 -21.49 -8.27 2.55
N GLY A 201 -21.99 -8.25 3.78
CA GLY A 201 -22.15 -9.42 4.66
C GLY A 201 -21.64 -9.24 6.08
#